data_AF-A0A7X8MAM5-F1
#
_entry.id   AF-A0A7X8MAM5-F1
#
_cell.length_a   1.000
_cell.length_b   1.000
_cell.length_c   1.000
_cell.angle_alpha   90.00
_cell.angle_beta   90.00
_cell.angle_gamma   90.00
#
_symmetry.space_group_name_H-M   'P 1'
#
loop_
_entity.id
_entity.type
_entity.pdbx_description
1 polymer ?
#
loop_
_entity_poly.entity_id
_entity_poly.type
_entity_poly.pdbx_seq_one_letter_code
_entity_poly.pdbx_strand_id
1 'polypeptide(L)'
;MGLLKTKFHSVFRPELLHLLTTALRLLVGWHFFYEGLAKALMPNWSAAGYLMSSHWLLADFFHWIAAHPGILKLVNVINIYGLMFIGLLLILGFLIRPAAIFGAGLIVLYYIANPPLAGFLGEATGEGHYLIINKNLIELTLLIFFAVLPGATGYGINRLLQRRRSEPQAAVTPDYGKRETLKNLVGVPVLGALGLAVLQKRKWESFEEEHLVSEKSRLNAATGASPRGLYFASLQELKGKVPCGRIGNLEVSRLICGGNLISGYSHSRDLIYVSPLVKGYFTDDKVIETLNLCEACGINTAIIRVDNNTLRLIKKYRHRGGKIQWIAQCKITENDFTSDANAAVDHGAVGAYLHGGVCDEMVAAGKLELLARALNHIKTRGVLAGMAAHQLQVIIAAERAGLNPDFYMKTLNSGNYWTAGPKLPKPDHWVPEPHRIVEPELLDPDQDNIWEVTPRQTIEFMKSVKKPWIAYKVLGAGAIHPGEGLPYVFENGA
;
A
#
# COMPACT_ATOMS: atom_id res chain seq x y z
N MET A 1 -57.41 -10.66 23.98
CA MET A 1 -56.75 -10.03 22.81
C MET A 1 -57.28 -8.60 22.58
N GLY A 2 -57.20 -7.72 23.59
CA GLY A 2 -57.84 -6.39 23.55
C GLY A 2 -57.16 -5.28 24.37
N LEU A 3 -55.98 -5.54 24.96
CA LEU A 3 -55.28 -4.60 25.86
C LEU A 3 -53.94 -4.06 25.30
N LEU A 4 -53.62 -4.36 24.04
CA LEU A 4 -52.39 -3.91 23.36
C LEU A 4 -52.63 -2.80 22.33
N LYS A 5 -53.86 -2.27 22.20
CA LYS A 5 -54.23 -1.28 21.17
C LYS A 5 -54.24 0.19 21.61
N THR A 6 -53.93 0.53 22.87
CA THR A 6 -54.32 1.85 23.41
C THR A 6 -53.20 2.78 23.92
N LYS A 7 -51.90 2.53 23.68
CA LYS A 7 -50.84 3.52 24.07
C LYS A 7 -49.62 3.58 23.14
N PHE A 8 -49.81 3.73 21.83
CA PHE A 8 -48.72 4.07 20.90
C PHE A 8 -49.11 5.16 19.87
N HIS A 9 -50.00 6.08 20.24
CA HIS A 9 -50.50 7.13 19.33
C HIS A 9 -49.87 8.52 19.49
N SER A 10 -48.72 8.67 20.17
CA SER A 10 -48.20 10.03 20.42
C SER A 10 -46.68 10.22 20.48
N VAL A 11 -45.86 9.38 19.85
CA VAL A 11 -44.39 9.59 19.88
C VAL A 11 -43.81 10.16 18.58
N PHE A 12 -44.49 10.01 17.43
CA PHE A 12 -44.00 10.59 16.17
C PHE A 12 -45.01 11.58 15.59
N ARG A 13 -44.71 12.88 15.68
CA ARG A 13 -45.35 13.87 14.81
C ARG A 13 -45.05 13.47 13.36
N PRO A 14 -46.05 13.35 12.46
CA PRO A 14 -45.83 12.88 11.08
C PRO A 14 -44.80 13.74 10.32
N GLU A 15 -44.72 15.03 10.65
CA GLU A 15 -43.69 15.92 10.11
C GLU A 15 -42.26 15.54 10.52
N LEU A 16 -42.05 15.05 11.75
CA LEU A 16 -40.74 14.62 12.22
C LEU A 16 -40.27 13.38 11.45
N LEU A 17 -41.17 12.43 11.21
CA LEU A 17 -40.87 11.25 10.40
C LEU A 17 -40.48 11.63 8.97
N HIS A 18 -41.20 12.57 8.36
CA HIS A 18 -40.86 13.10 7.03
C HIS A 18 -39.49 13.78 7.01
N LEU A 19 -39.19 14.60 8.02
CA LEU A 19 -37.91 15.29 8.12
C LEU A 19 -36.74 14.31 8.29
N LEU A 20 -36.86 13.36 9.22
CA LEU A 20 -35.82 12.37 9.50
C LEU A 20 -35.56 11.48 8.28
N THR A 21 -36.62 10.98 7.64
CA THR A 21 -36.50 10.13 6.45
C THR A 21 -35.83 10.90 5.31
N THR A 22 -36.22 12.16 5.10
CA THR A 22 -35.57 13.02 4.09
C THR A 22 -34.11 13.29 4.44
N ALA A 23 -33.79 13.63 5.68
CA ALA A 23 -32.42 13.91 6.10
C ALA A 23 -31.50 12.71 5.89
N LEU A 24 -31.89 11.52 6.36
CA LEU A 24 -31.12 10.29 6.17
C LEU A 24 -30.94 9.96 4.69
N ARG A 25 -32.01 10.12 3.88
CA ARG A 25 -31.94 9.88 2.44
C ARG A 25 -30.99 10.85 1.73
N LEU A 26 -30.97 12.12 2.14
CA LEU A 26 -30.05 13.12 1.60
C LEU A 26 -28.60 12.79 1.97
N LEU A 27 -28.34 12.30 3.19
CA LEU A 27 -26.99 11.89 3.62
C LEU A 27 -26.47 10.68 2.80
N VAL A 28 -27.28 9.64 2.66
CA VAL A 28 -26.91 8.46 1.84
C VAL A 28 -26.77 8.86 0.37
N GLY A 29 -27.70 9.65 -0.16
CA GLY A 29 -27.64 10.14 -1.53
C GLY A 29 -26.40 11.00 -1.80
N TRP A 30 -26.04 11.88 -0.86
CA TRP A 30 -24.80 12.67 -0.91
C TRP A 30 -23.57 11.78 -0.98
N HIS A 31 -23.48 10.80 -0.09
CA HIS A 31 -22.35 9.88 -0.03
C HIS A 31 -22.19 9.10 -1.35
N PHE A 32 -23.26 8.47 -1.84
CA PHE A 32 -23.25 7.76 -3.14
C PHE A 32 -22.86 8.68 -4.30
N PHE A 33 -23.47 9.87 -4.38
CA PHE A 33 -23.23 10.80 -5.47
C PHE A 33 -21.78 11.28 -5.47
N TYR A 34 -21.26 11.66 -4.30
CA TYR A 34 -19.89 12.12 -4.15
C TYR A 34 -18.88 10.99 -4.39
N GLU A 35 -19.13 9.77 -3.91
CA GLU A 35 -18.28 8.61 -4.18
C GLU A 35 -18.16 8.29 -5.66
N GLY A 36 -19.26 8.38 -6.42
CA GLY A 36 -19.23 8.23 -7.88
C GLY A 36 -18.53 9.40 -8.58
N LEU A 37 -18.84 10.63 -8.18
CA LEU A 37 -18.22 11.84 -8.74
C LEU A 37 -16.71 11.88 -8.48
N ALA A 38 -16.26 11.53 -7.28
CA ALA A 38 -14.84 11.41 -6.95
C ALA A 38 -14.13 10.43 -7.89
N LYS A 39 -14.76 9.29 -8.20
CA LYS A 39 -14.22 8.32 -9.17
C LYS A 39 -14.18 8.85 -10.59
N ALA A 40 -15.23 9.53 -11.04
CA ALA A 40 -15.28 10.16 -12.37
C ALA A 40 -14.18 11.23 -12.55
N LEU A 41 -13.86 11.92 -11.46
CA LEU A 41 -12.90 13.01 -11.42
C LEU A 41 -11.44 12.56 -11.23
N MET A 42 -11.21 11.29 -10.88
CA MET A 42 -9.88 10.68 -10.80
C MET A 42 -9.48 10.13 -12.17
N PRO A 43 -8.36 10.61 -12.77
CA PRO A 43 -7.87 10.01 -14.00
C PRO A 43 -7.58 8.52 -13.79
N ASN A 44 -7.91 7.68 -14.78
CA ASN A 44 -7.63 6.24 -14.78
C ASN A 44 -8.11 5.44 -13.55
N TRP A 45 -9.16 5.88 -12.84
CA TRP A 45 -9.72 5.11 -11.74
C TRP A 45 -10.13 3.69 -12.19
N SER A 46 -9.86 2.68 -11.34
CA SER A 46 -10.20 1.29 -11.64
C SER A 46 -10.58 0.50 -10.39
N ALA A 47 -11.58 -0.38 -10.52
CA ALA A 47 -11.99 -1.34 -9.49
C ALA A 47 -11.07 -2.57 -9.39
N ALA A 48 -10.09 -2.74 -10.30
CA ALA A 48 -9.28 -3.95 -10.41
C ALA A 48 -8.59 -4.33 -9.09
N GLY A 49 -7.94 -3.38 -8.42
CA GLY A 49 -7.25 -3.65 -7.15
C GLY A 49 -8.20 -4.13 -6.05
N TYR A 50 -9.40 -3.54 -5.99
CA TYR A 50 -10.44 -3.92 -5.03
C TYR A 50 -11.03 -5.31 -5.32
N LEU A 51 -11.12 -5.71 -6.59
CA LEU A 51 -11.58 -7.03 -6.98
C LEU A 51 -10.51 -8.10 -6.75
N MET A 52 -9.24 -7.78 -7.02
CA MET A 52 -8.08 -8.66 -6.81
C MET A 52 -7.74 -8.91 -5.34
N SER A 53 -8.26 -8.08 -4.43
CA SER A 53 -8.12 -8.28 -2.98
C SER A 53 -9.12 -9.28 -2.40
N SER A 54 -10.05 -9.81 -3.21
CA SER A 54 -11.06 -10.75 -2.72
C SER A 54 -10.46 -12.13 -2.46
N HIS A 55 -10.64 -12.66 -1.27
CA HIS A 55 -10.05 -13.95 -0.86
C HIS A 55 -11.09 -14.96 -0.33
N TRP A 56 -12.39 -14.67 -0.52
CA TRP A 56 -13.48 -15.46 0.05
C TRP A 56 -14.55 -15.77 -1.01
N LEU A 57 -15.81 -16.02 -0.63
CA LEU A 57 -16.95 -16.23 -1.50
C LEU A 57 -16.89 -15.40 -2.79
N LEU A 58 -16.98 -16.09 -3.92
CA LEU A 58 -16.88 -15.51 -5.27
C LEU A 58 -15.52 -14.86 -5.62
N ALA A 59 -14.43 -15.12 -4.88
CA ALA A 59 -13.10 -14.60 -5.19
C ALA A 59 -12.68 -14.89 -6.64
N ASP A 60 -12.84 -16.14 -7.10
CA ASP A 60 -12.51 -16.51 -8.49
C ASP A 60 -13.31 -15.71 -9.52
N PHE A 61 -14.58 -15.39 -9.21
CA PHE A 61 -15.42 -14.56 -10.07
C PHE A 61 -14.95 -13.10 -10.08
N PHE A 62 -14.60 -12.52 -8.91
CA PHE A 62 -14.06 -11.17 -8.83
C PHE A 62 -12.70 -11.04 -9.50
N HIS A 63 -11.82 -12.02 -9.32
CA HIS A 63 -10.53 -12.12 -10.01
C HIS A 63 -10.71 -12.26 -11.51
N TRP A 64 -11.69 -13.07 -11.94
CA TRP A 64 -12.04 -13.20 -13.36
C TRP A 64 -12.49 -11.87 -13.95
N ILE A 65 -13.36 -11.11 -13.28
CA ILE A 65 -13.75 -9.76 -13.71
C ILE A 65 -12.52 -8.88 -13.85
N ALA A 66 -11.64 -8.87 -12.83
CA ALA A 66 -10.44 -8.04 -12.84
C ALA A 66 -9.49 -8.41 -13.98
N ALA A 67 -9.36 -9.70 -14.30
CA ALA A 67 -8.47 -10.22 -15.33
C ALA A 67 -8.95 -9.97 -16.78
N HIS A 68 -10.22 -9.60 -16.99
CA HIS A 68 -10.80 -9.39 -18.33
C HIS A 68 -11.00 -7.89 -18.64
N PRO A 69 -10.16 -7.27 -19.49
CA PRO A 69 -10.16 -5.82 -19.68
C PRO A 69 -11.51 -5.22 -20.13
N GLY A 70 -12.24 -5.90 -21.02
CA GLY A 70 -13.54 -5.45 -21.50
C GLY A 70 -14.61 -5.44 -20.40
N ILE A 71 -14.60 -6.45 -19.53
CA ILE A 71 -15.55 -6.61 -18.43
C ILE A 71 -15.19 -5.63 -17.31
N LEU A 72 -13.91 -5.51 -16.97
CA LEU A 72 -13.42 -4.54 -16.01
C LEU A 72 -13.78 -3.10 -16.41
N LYS A 73 -13.65 -2.74 -17.70
CA LYS A 73 -14.06 -1.42 -18.20
C LYS A 73 -15.55 -1.18 -17.98
N LEU A 74 -16.39 -2.17 -18.26
CA LEU A 74 -17.83 -2.09 -17.99
C LEU A 74 -18.11 -1.93 -16.50
N VAL A 75 -17.46 -2.71 -15.64
CA VAL A 75 -17.59 -2.61 -14.18
C VAL A 75 -17.15 -1.23 -13.68
N ASN A 76 -16.08 -0.65 -14.22
CA ASN A 76 -15.64 0.69 -13.85
C ASN A 76 -16.69 1.75 -14.20
N VAL A 77 -17.27 1.68 -15.40
CA VAL A 77 -18.35 2.57 -15.85
C VAL A 77 -19.58 2.42 -14.94
N ILE A 78 -20.01 1.19 -14.67
CA ILE A 78 -21.17 0.92 -13.80
C ILE A 78 -20.90 1.43 -12.39
N ASN A 79 -19.70 1.27 -11.85
CA ASN A 79 -19.37 1.71 -10.50
C ASN A 79 -19.37 3.25 -10.43
N ILE A 80 -18.75 3.95 -11.37
CA ILE A 80 -18.74 5.42 -11.44
C ILE A 80 -20.16 5.97 -11.60
N TYR A 81 -20.81 5.64 -12.71
CA TYR A 81 -22.08 6.26 -13.08
C TYR A 81 -23.26 5.68 -12.33
N GLY A 82 -23.20 4.41 -11.91
CA GLY A 82 -24.21 3.79 -11.06
C GLY A 82 -24.28 4.47 -9.69
N LEU A 83 -23.13 4.70 -9.04
CA LEU A 83 -23.07 5.45 -7.78
C LEU A 83 -23.62 6.87 -7.94
N MET A 84 -23.20 7.59 -8.99
CA MET A 84 -23.71 8.93 -9.29
C MET A 84 -25.23 8.93 -9.51
N PHE A 85 -25.75 8.00 -10.31
CA PHE A 85 -27.16 7.96 -10.65
C PHE A 85 -28.03 7.59 -9.45
N ILE A 86 -27.61 6.58 -8.67
CA ILE A 86 -28.28 6.19 -7.43
C ILE A 86 -28.29 7.37 -6.44
N GLY A 87 -27.14 8.00 -6.22
CA GLY A 87 -27.02 9.15 -5.32
C GLY A 87 -27.92 10.31 -5.75
N LEU A 88 -27.95 10.63 -7.05
CA LEU A 88 -28.78 11.70 -7.60
C LEU A 88 -30.28 11.43 -7.36
N LEU A 89 -30.75 10.21 -7.66
CA LEU A 89 -32.14 9.80 -7.45
C LEU A 89 -32.55 9.90 -5.98
N LEU A 90 -31.67 9.46 -5.07
CA LEU A 90 -31.89 9.57 -3.63
C LEU A 90 -31.92 11.02 -3.16
N ILE A 91 -31.01 11.90 -3.64
CA ILE A 91 -31.02 13.30 -3.23
C ILE A 91 -32.31 14.01 -3.69
N LEU A 92 -32.67 13.83 -4.96
CA LEU A 92 -33.91 14.41 -5.52
C LEU A 92 -35.18 13.80 -4.93
N GLY A 93 -35.09 12.62 -4.31
CA GLY A 93 -36.25 11.87 -3.86
C GLY A 93 -37.13 11.40 -5.01
N PHE A 94 -36.50 11.03 -6.13
CA PHE A 94 -37.13 10.50 -7.32
C PHE A 94 -36.77 9.02 -7.49
N LEU A 95 -37.73 8.16 -7.84
CA LEU A 95 -37.52 6.71 -7.97
C LEU A 95 -36.77 6.08 -6.78
N ILE A 96 -37.09 6.53 -5.56
CA ILE A 96 -36.40 6.17 -4.31
C ILE A 96 -36.27 4.65 -4.14
N ARG A 97 -37.35 3.90 -4.36
CA ARG A 97 -37.35 2.44 -4.17
C ARG A 97 -36.40 1.72 -5.13
N PRO A 98 -36.50 1.90 -6.47
CA PRO A 98 -35.49 1.37 -7.39
C PRO A 98 -34.06 1.78 -7.03
N ALA A 99 -33.82 3.07 -6.75
CA ALA A 99 -32.49 3.56 -6.40
C ALA A 99 -31.93 2.87 -5.14
N ALA A 100 -32.77 2.68 -4.13
CA ALA A 100 -32.42 2.02 -2.90
C ALA A 100 -32.14 0.51 -3.10
N ILE A 101 -32.91 -0.18 -3.94
CA ILE A 101 -32.69 -1.61 -4.26
C ILE A 101 -31.36 -1.80 -5.00
N PHE A 102 -31.11 -0.99 -6.05
CA PHE A 102 -29.85 -1.08 -6.79
C PHE A 102 -28.64 -0.66 -5.93
N GLY A 103 -28.79 0.37 -5.10
CA GLY A 103 -27.78 0.76 -4.13
C GLY A 103 -27.47 -0.34 -3.12
N ALA A 104 -28.50 -0.98 -2.56
CA ALA A 104 -28.33 -2.09 -1.64
C ALA A 104 -27.61 -3.27 -2.30
N GLY A 105 -27.99 -3.63 -3.53
CA GLY A 105 -27.31 -4.66 -4.31
C GLY A 105 -25.83 -4.36 -4.54
N LEU A 106 -25.50 -3.11 -4.88
CA LEU A 106 -24.11 -2.69 -5.09
C LEU A 106 -23.28 -2.77 -3.79
N ILE A 107 -23.84 -2.32 -2.66
CA ILE A 107 -23.17 -2.39 -1.36
C ILE A 107 -23.00 -3.85 -0.90
N VAL A 108 -23.97 -4.72 -1.17
CA VAL A 108 -23.83 -6.16 -0.92
C VAL A 108 -22.67 -6.74 -1.72
N LEU A 109 -22.52 -6.37 -3.00
CA LEU A 109 -21.39 -6.81 -3.81
C LEU A 109 -20.05 -6.34 -3.23
N TYR A 110 -19.96 -5.09 -2.74
CA TYR A 110 -18.76 -4.60 -2.05
C TYR A 110 -18.48 -5.37 -0.76
N TYR A 111 -19.52 -5.58 0.05
CA TYR A 111 -19.39 -6.30 1.31
C TYR A 111 -18.97 -7.75 1.08
N ILE A 112 -19.49 -8.42 0.05
CA ILE A 112 -19.08 -9.78 -0.33
C ILE A 112 -17.67 -9.79 -0.91
N ALA A 113 -17.29 -8.82 -1.74
CA ALA A 113 -15.95 -8.78 -2.31
C ALA A 113 -14.86 -8.68 -1.22
N ASN A 114 -15.07 -7.84 -0.21
CA ASN A 114 -14.11 -7.63 0.88
C ASN A 114 -14.83 -7.40 2.23
N PRO A 115 -15.26 -8.47 2.93
CA PRO A 115 -15.98 -8.33 4.20
C PRO A 115 -15.03 -7.89 5.34
N PRO A 116 -15.52 -7.11 6.33
CA PRO A 116 -14.74 -6.71 7.50
C PRO A 116 -14.71 -7.84 8.55
N LEU A 117 -14.28 -9.04 8.15
CA LEU A 117 -14.14 -10.20 9.02
C LEU A 117 -12.67 -10.34 9.43
N ALA A 118 -12.44 -10.78 10.67
CA ALA A 118 -11.09 -10.99 11.20
C ALA A 118 -10.24 -11.86 10.24
N GLY A 119 -9.17 -11.29 9.70
CA GLY A 119 -8.29 -11.95 8.73
C GLY A 119 -8.58 -11.67 7.24
N PHE A 120 -9.57 -10.84 6.91
CA PHE A 120 -9.85 -10.34 5.56
C PHE A 120 -9.47 -8.86 5.39
N LEU A 121 -9.10 -8.45 4.18
CA LEU A 121 -8.61 -7.10 3.85
C LEU A 121 -9.62 -5.96 4.11
N GLY A 122 -10.89 -6.27 4.42
CA GLY A 122 -11.88 -5.28 4.87
C GLY A 122 -11.54 -4.62 6.21
N GLU A 123 -10.67 -5.23 7.04
CA GLU A 123 -10.07 -4.58 8.23
C GLU A 123 -9.00 -3.53 7.85
N ALA A 124 -8.41 -3.63 6.66
CA ALA A 124 -7.17 -2.93 6.29
C ALA A 124 -7.37 -1.57 5.58
N THR A 125 -8.60 -1.08 5.41
CA THR A 125 -8.86 0.20 4.71
C THR A 125 -8.50 1.45 5.53
N GLY A 126 -7.99 1.29 6.75
CA GLY A 126 -7.54 2.41 7.59
C GLY A 126 -8.66 3.32 8.10
N GLU A 127 -9.92 2.91 7.96
CA GLU A 127 -11.08 3.71 8.35
C GLU A 127 -11.56 3.45 9.78
N GLY A 128 -11.08 2.40 10.46
CA GLY A 128 -11.43 2.08 11.85
C GLY A 128 -11.31 0.58 12.19
N HIS A 129 -11.60 0.23 13.45
CA HIS A 129 -11.65 -1.15 13.92
C HIS A 129 -13.09 -1.69 13.81
N TYR A 130 -13.36 -2.50 12.78
CA TYR A 130 -14.68 -3.09 12.52
C TYR A 130 -14.70 -4.58 12.86
N LEU A 131 -15.68 -5.04 13.65
CA LEU A 131 -15.87 -6.46 13.93
C LEU A 131 -16.72 -7.16 12.85
N ILE A 132 -17.87 -6.56 12.51
CA ILE A 132 -18.82 -7.01 11.47
C ILE A 132 -19.53 -5.79 10.87
N ILE A 133 -19.91 -4.84 11.74
CA ILE A 133 -20.60 -3.61 11.36
C ILE A 133 -19.58 -2.58 10.90
N ASN A 134 -19.55 -2.31 9.60
CA ASN A 134 -18.81 -1.21 8.99
C ASN A 134 -19.78 -0.21 8.32
N LYS A 135 -19.25 0.88 7.78
CA LYS A 135 -20.07 1.90 7.09
C LYS A 135 -20.94 1.32 5.97
N ASN A 136 -20.43 0.34 5.23
CA ASN A 136 -21.16 -0.33 4.16
C ASN A 136 -22.39 -1.05 4.72
N LEU A 137 -22.27 -1.76 5.85
CA LEU A 137 -23.42 -2.45 6.46
C LEU A 137 -24.46 -1.48 7.02
N ILE A 138 -24.02 -0.36 7.61
CA ILE A 138 -24.93 0.70 8.08
C ILE A 138 -25.69 1.31 6.90
N GLU A 139 -24.98 1.65 5.83
CA GLU A 139 -25.56 2.23 4.62
C GLU A 139 -26.49 1.26 3.90
N LEU A 140 -26.12 -0.03 3.83
CA LEU A 140 -26.98 -1.11 3.34
C LEU A 140 -28.30 -1.18 4.11
N THR A 141 -28.24 -1.09 5.45
CA THR A 141 -29.43 -1.13 6.29
C THR A 141 -30.35 0.07 6.01
N LEU A 142 -29.78 1.27 5.81
CA LEU A 142 -30.54 2.46 5.43
C LEU A 142 -31.17 2.34 4.04
N LEU A 143 -30.46 1.76 3.07
CA LEU A 143 -30.99 1.51 1.73
C LEU A 143 -32.13 0.50 1.76
N ILE A 144 -32.00 -0.60 2.50
CA ILE A 144 -33.09 -1.56 2.71
C ILE A 144 -34.30 -0.87 3.35
N PHE A 145 -34.08 -0.02 4.35
CA PHE A 145 -35.14 0.78 4.97
C PHE A 145 -35.88 1.65 3.94
N PHE A 146 -35.15 2.34 3.05
CA PHE A 146 -35.77 3.15 1.98
C PHE A 146 -36.47 2.32 0.89
N ALA A 147 -36.02 1.09 0.64
CA ALA A 147 -36.65 0.19 -0.32
C ALA A 147 -38.04 -0.26 0.14
N VAL A 148 -38.21 -0.46 1.45
CA VAL A 148 -39.48 -0.94 2.04
C VAL A 148 -40.47 0.21 2.30
N LEU A 149 -39.98 1.40 2.67
CA LEU A 149 -40.86 2.52 2.99
C LEU A 149 -41.74 2.97 1.80
N PRO A 150 -42.95 3.48 2.06
CA PRO A 150 -43.73 4.20 1.07
C PRO A 150 -42.96 5.40 0.50
N GLY A 151 -43.00 5.59 -0.82
CA GLY A 151 -42.28 6.68 -1.49
C GLY A 151 -42.67 8.10 -1.04
N ALA A 152 -43.82 8.26 -0.39
CA ALA A 152 -44.31 9.53 0.19
C ALA A 152 -43.84 9.80 1.63
N THR A 153 -43.11 8.86 2.26
CA THR A 153 -42.69 8.96 3.67
C THR A 153 -41.65 10.04 3.91
N GLY A 154 -40.99 10.54 2.88
CA GLY A 154 -40.12 11.74 2.95
C GLY A 154 -40.50 12.76 1.89
N TYR A 155 -40.04 13.99 2.07
CA TYR A 155 -40.13 15.05 1.06
C TYR A 155 -39.27 14.71 -0.17
N GLY A 156 -39.77 14.92 -1.38
CA GLY A 156 -39.06 14.65 -2.63
C GLY A 156 -39.97 14.68 -3.85
N ILE A 157 -39.38 14.57 -5.05
CA ILE A 157 -40.12 14.61 -6.32
C ILE A 157 -41.19 13.52 -6.40
N ASN A 158 -40.94 12.32 -5.87
CA ASN A 158 -41.94 11.24 -5.86
C ASN A 158 -43.24 11.63 -5.13
N ARG A 159 -43.14 12.33 -4.00
CA ARG A 159 -44.31 12.80 -3.24
C ARG A 159 -45.09 13.88 -3.99
N LEU A 160 -44.38 14.76 -4.69
CA LEU A 160 -45.01 15.77 -5.57
C LEU A 160 -45.78 15.12 -6.72
N LEU A 161 -45.21 14.09 -7.35
CA LEU A 161 -45.85 13.36 -8.46
C LEU A 161 -47.07 12.55 -8.01
N GLN A 162 -46.99 11.90 -6.84
CA GLN A 162 -48.13 11.15 -6.29
C GLN A 162 -49.31 12.06 -5.93
N ARG A 163 -49.03 13.27 -5.41
CA ARG A 163 -50.07 14.27 -5.15
C ARG A 163 -50.78 14.70 -6.43
N ARG A 164 -50.03 15.04 -7.48
CA ARG A 164 -50.62 15.44 -8.77
C ARG A 164 -51.50 14.36 -9.41
N ARG A 165 -51.22 13.08 -9.14
CA ARG A 165 -52.05 11.96 -9.60
C ARG A 165 -53.28 11.69 -8.73
N SER A 166 -53.32 12.22 -7.51
CA SER A 166 -54.35 11.92 -6.51
C SER A 166 -55.36 13.05 -6.30
N GLU A 167 -55.16 14.24 -6.88
CA GLU A 167 -56.14 15.34 -6.83
C GLU A 167 -57.26 15.11 -7.86
N PRO A 168 -58.52 14.87 -7.43
CA PRO A 168 -59.67 14.98 -8.33
C PRO A 168 -59.88 16.46 -8.65
N GLN A 169 -60.36 16.72 -9.85
CA GLN A 169 -60.60 18.03 -10.44
C GLN A 169 -61.74 18.79 -9.74
N ALA A 170 -61.60 19.18 -8.47
CA ALA A 170 -62.38 20.24 -7.79
C ALA A 170 -61.97 20.38 -6.32
N ALA A 171 -61.21 21.42 -5.99
CA ALA A 171 -61.36 22.23 -4.77
C ALA A 171 -60.24 23.28 -4.71
N VAL A 172 -60.63 24.56 -4.80
CA VAL A 172 -59.77 25.69 -4.45
C VAL A 172 -59.42 25.55 -2.97
N THR A 173 -58.16 25.21 -2.67
CA THR A 173 -57.60 25.22 -1.30
C THR A 173 -56.39 26.15 -1.26
N PRO A 174 -56.11 26.77 -0.09
CA PRO A 174 -55.36 28.04 -0.01
C PRO A 174 -53.86 27.88 -0.32
N ASP A 175 -53.15 29.01 -0.39
CA ASP A 175 -51.71 29.26 -0.70
C ASP A 175 -50.67 28.52 0.20
N TYR A 176 -50.97 27.29 0.64
CA TYR A 176 -50.06 26.33 1.26
C TYR A 176 -49.30 25.50 0.21
N GLY A 177 -49.64 25.60 -1.08
CA GLY A 177 -49.02 24.85 -2.17
C GLY A 177 -47.54 25.18 -2.38
N LYS A 178 -47.13 26.45 -2.20
CA LYS A 178 -45.73 26.88 -2.43
C LYS A 178 -44.77 26.33 -1.38
N ARG A 179 -45.10 26.45 -0.10
CA ARG A 179 -44.27 25.93 1.01
C ARG A 179 -44.09 24.43 0.92
N GLU A 180 -45.16 23.70 0.64
CA GLU A 180 -45.09 22.24 0.50
C GLU A 180 -44.32 21.82 -0.77
N THR A 181 -44.45 22.57 -1.87
CA THR A 181 -43.65 22.35 -3.08
C THR A 181 -42.15 22.57 -2.80
N LEU A 182 -41.80 23.64 -2.08
CA LEU A 182 -40.41 23.92 -1.67
C LEU A 182 -39.82 22.81 -0.80
N LYS A 183 -40.58 22.29 0.17
CA LYS A 183 -40.15 21.14 0.99
C LYS A 183 -39.82 19.92 0.11
N ASN A 184 -40.64 19.63 -0.90
CA ASN A 184 -40.42 18.52 -1.82
C ASN A 184 -39.29 18.73 -2.84
N LEU A 185 -38.80 19.97 -2.99
CA LEU A 185 -37.65 20.33 -3.83
C LEU A 185 -36.35 20.50 -3.04
N VAL A 186 -36.32 20.16 -1.75
CA VAL A 186 -35.13 20.29 -0.87
C VAL A 186 -33.87 19.61 -1.42
N GLY A 187 -34.01 18.59 -2.26
CA GLY A 187 -32.86 17.94 -2.94
C GLY A 187 -32.10 18.86 -3.89
N VAL A 188 -32.76 19.85 -4.52
CA VAL A 188 -32.14 20.77 -5.48
C VAL A 188 -31.07 21.68 -4.84
N PRO A 189 -31.36 22.43 -3.76
CA PRO A 189 -30.33 23.22 -3.10
C PRO A 189 -29.23 22.35 -2.48
N VAL A 190 -29.54 21.12 -2.04
CA VAL A 190 -28.53 20.17 -1.55
C VAL A 190 -27.57 19.75 -2.66
N LEU A 191 -28.06 19.45 -3.87
CA LEU A 191 -27.19 19.19 -5.03
C LEU A 191 -26.34 20.41 -5.39
N GLY A 192 -26.92 21.61 -5.36
CA GLY A 192 -26.18 22.85 -5.58
C GLY A 192 -25.06 23.04 -4.56
N ALA A 193 -25.35 22.82 -3.28
CA ALA A 193 -24.37 22.86 -2.20
C ALA A 193 -23.28 21.80 -2.36
N LEU A 194 -23.64 20.58 -2.81
CA LEU A 194 -22.68 19.52 -3.14
C LEU A 194 -21.73 19.98 -4.26
N GLY A 195 -22.28 20.49 -5.36
CA GLY A 195 -21.48 21.01 -6.48
C GLY A 195 -20.50 22.09 -6.03
N LEU A 196 -20.97 23.05 -5.22
CA LEU A 196 -20.11 24.10 -4.65
C LEU A 196 -19.03 23.53 -3.72
N ALA A 197 -19.38 22.59 -2.83
CA ALA A 197 -18.42 21.95 -1.93
C ALA A 197 -17.33 21.19 -2.70
N VAL A 198 -17.69 20.50 -3.78
CA VAL A 198 -16.74 19.81 -4.67
C VAL A 198 -15.82 20.81 -5.37
N LEU A 199 -16.38 21.89 -5.93
CA LEU A 199 -15.59 22.94 -6.57
C LEU A 199 -14.63 23.62 -5.57
N GLN A 200 -15.09 23.91 -4.35
CA GLN A 200 -14.26 24.50 -3.30
C GLN A 200 -13.14 23.57 -2.85
N LYS A 201 -13.47 22.28 -2.63
CA LYS A 201 -12.46 21.26 -2.28
C LYS A 201 -11.38 21.14 -3.36
N ARG A 202 -11.77 21.17 -4.64
CA ARG A 202 -10.83 21.15 -5.78
C ARG A 202 -10.00 22.41 -5.94
N LYS A 203 -10.56 23.60 -5.65
CA LYS A 203 -9.78 24.85 -5.64
C LYS A 203 -8.68 24.80 -4.59
N TRP A 204 -8.94 24.19 -3.43
CA TRP A 204 -7.96 24.01 -2.37
C TRP A 204 -6.85 23.04 -2.78
N GLU A 205 -7.22 21.89 -3.36
CA GLU A 205 -6.25 20.92 -3.92
C GLU A 205 -5.37 21.57 -5.01
N SER A 206 -5.96 22.36 -5.93
CA SER A 206 -5.23 22.99 -7.04
C SER A 206 -4.30 24.13 -6.62
N PHE A 207 -4.66 24.97 -5.66
CA PHE A 207 -3.89 26.18 -5.34
C PHE A 207 -2.66 25.88 -4.46
N GLU A 208 -2.76 24.90 -3.55
CA GLU A 208 -1.66 24.42 -2.70
C GLU A 208 -0.73 23.45 -3.44
N GLU A 209 -1.23 22.54 -4.29
CA GLU A 209 -0.38 21.60 -5.06
C GLU A 209 0.46 22.31 -6.14
N GLU A 210 -0.10 23.31 -6.82
CA GLU A 210 0.58 23.99 -7.94
C GLU A 210 1.77 24.85 -7.48
N HIS A 211 1.80 25.24 -6.19
CA HIS A 211 2.91 25.98 -5.58
C HIS A 211 3.93 25.10 -4.82
N LEU A 212 3.60 23.83 -4.52
CA LEU A 212 4.45 22.94 -3.73
C LEU A 212 5.13 21.84 -4.56
N VAL A 213 4.73 21.62 -5.80
CA VAL A 213 5.23 20.51 -6.62
C VAL A 213 6.07 21.03 -7.80
N SER A 214 7.37 21.20 -7.58
CA SER A 214 8.33 21.04 -8.69
C SER A 214 8.34 19.55 -9.06
N GLU A 215 7.67 19.24 -10.16
CA GLU A 215 7.56 17.94 -10.84
C GLU A 215 7.31 16.66 -9.98
N LYS A 216 6.11 16.10 -10.19
CA LYS A 216 5.76 14.67 -10.06
C LYS A 216 5.95 13.99 -8.69
N SER A 217 5.29 14.50 -7.66
CA SER A 217 4.85 13.63 -6.54
C SER A 217 3.37 13.84 -6.27
N ARG A 218 2.52 12.98 -6.85
CA ARG A 218 1.07 12.96 -6.60
C ARG A 218 0.79 12.01 -5.44
N LEU A 219 0.69 12.54 -4.22
CA LEU A 219 0.23 11.81 -3.04
C LEU A 219 -0.77 12.66 -2.27
N ASN A 220 -2.04 12.64 -2.70
CA ASN A 220 -3.14 13.27 -1.98
C ASN A 220 -3.91 12.28 -1.12
N ALA A 221 -4.15 12.67 0.13
CA ALA A 221 -4.85 11.87 1.12
C ALA A 221 -6.34 12.26 1.31
N ALA A 222 -7.26 11.80 0.44
CA ALA A 222 -8.73 11.87 0.66
C ALA A 222 -9.43 10.53 1.03
N THR A 223 -9.89 10.34 2.27
CA THR A 223 -10.53 9.09 2.77
C THR A 223 -11.82 8.77 2.00
N GLY A 224 -11.96 7.55 1.48
CA GLY A 224 -13.11 7.08 0.69
C GLY A 224 -13.22 5.56 0.71
N ALA A 225 -14.42 5.02 0.47
CA ALA A 225 -14.74 3.59 0.63
C ALA A 225 -14.01 2.64 -0.33
N SER A 226 -13.48 3.19 -1.43
CA SER A 226 -12.56 2.48 -2.31
C SER A 226 -11.14 2.88 -1.93
N PRO A 227 -10.23 1.93 -1.63
CA PRO A 227 -8.82 2.24 -1.46
C PRO A 227 -8.38 3.10 -2.64
N ARG A 228 -7.82 4.28 -2.36
CA ARG A 228 -7.38 5.23 -3.39
C ARG A 228 -6.54 4.48 -4.42
N GLY A 229 -6.82 4.74 -5.69
CA GLY A 229 -5.95 4.36 -6.79
C GLY A 229 -4.63 5.08 -6.65
N LEU A 230 -3.74 4.54 -5.83
CA LEU A 230 -2.32 4.61 -6.11
C LEU A 230 -2.17 4.04 -7.52
N TYR A 231 -1.67 4.87 -8.44
CA TYR A 231 -1.31 4.43 -9.78
C TYR A 231 -0.13 3.48 -9.67
N PHE A 232 -0.42 2.25 -9.27
CA PHE A 232 0.47 1.13 -9.49
C PHE A 232 0.18 0.62 -10.88
N ALA A 233 1.24 0.37 -11.65
CA ALA A 233 1.11 -0.47 -12.82
C ALA A 233 0.34 -1.72 -12.41
N SER A 234 -0.76 -2.02 -13.08
CA SER A 234 -1.50 -3.24 -12.78
C SER A 234 -0.59 -4.45 -13.03
N LEU A 235 -0.82 -5.57 -12.35
CA LEU A 235 -0.09 -6.81 -12.65
C LEU A 235 -0.24 -7.23 -14.13
N GLN A 236 -1.27 -6.74 -14.81
CA GLN A 236 -1.53 -6.96 -16.24
C GLN A 236 -0.63 -6.11 -17.14
N GLU A 237 -0.10 -5.00 -16.64
CA GLU A 237 0.88 -4.16 -17.33
C GLU A 237 2.31 -4.70 -17.24
N LEU A 238 2.54 -5.75 -16.44
CA LEU A 238 3.82 -6.44 -16.39
C LEU A 238 4.12 -7.06 -17.75
N LYS A 239 5.14 -6.53 -18.42
CA LYS A 239 5.62 -7.05 -19.71
C LYS A 239 6.42 -8.35 -19.58
N GLY A 240 6.69 -8.80 -18.35
CA GLY A 240 7.47 -10.00 -18.05
C GLY A 240 7.68 -10.18 -16.56
N LYS A 241 8.32 -11.29 -16.18
CA LYS A 241 8.76 -11.54 -14.80
C LYS A 241 10.18 -11.01 -14.59
N VAL A 242 10.51 -10.69 -13.34
CA VAL A 242 11.90 -10.36 -12.96
C VAL A 242 12.82 -11.54 -13.28
N PRO A 243 13.94 -11.34 -14.01
CA PRO A 243 14.91 -12.40 -14.28
C PRO A 243 15.48 -12.99 -12.99
N CYS A 244 15.90 -14.26 -13.03
CA CYS A 244 16.56 -14.92 -11.90
C CYS A 244 18.03 -15.21 -12.20
N GLY A 245 18.85 -15.18 -11.14
CA GLY A 245 20.21 -15.70 -11.10
C GLY A 245 20.30 -16.86 -10.10
N ARG A 246 21.53 -17.30 -9.80
CA ARG A 246 21.78 -18.37 -8.83
C ARG A 246 22.78 -17.93 -7.78
N ILE A 247 22.51 -18.29 -6.53
CA ILE A 247 23.48 -18.23 -5.42
C ILE A 247 23.52 -19.63 -4.81
N GLY A 248 24.63 -20.33 -5.01
CA GLY A 248 24.73 -21.75 -4.68
C GLY A 248 23.62 -22.58 -5.37
N ASN A 249 22.80 -23.25 -4.56
CA ASN A 249 21.66 -24.03 -5.02
C ASN A 249 20.37 -23.23 -5.20
N LEU A 250 20.29 -21.98 -4.71
CA LEU A 250 19.07 -21.16 -4.77
C LEU A 250 18.96 -20.40 -6.09
N GLU A 251 17.75 -20.42 -6.65
CA GLU A 251 17.36 -19.50 -7.72
C GLU A 251 16.81 -18.21 -7.09
N VAL A 252 17.43 -17.07 -7.39
CA VAL A 252 17.17 -15.78 -6.73
C VAL A 252 16.82 -14.75 -7.80
N SER A 253 15.69 -14.06 -7.64
CA SER A 253 15.32 -12.94 -8.52
C SER A 253 16.38 -11.84 -8.49
N ARG A 254 16.76 -11.31 -9.66
CA ARG A 254 17.76 -10.24 -9.84
C ARG A 254 17.38 -8.94 -9.14
N LEU A 255 16.09 -8.76 -8.82
CA LEU A 255 15.61 -7.78 -7.87
C LEU A 255 15.13 -8.50 -6.61
N ILE A 256 15.57 -8.05 -5.44
CA ILE A 256 15.28 -8.67 -4.13
C ILE A 256 14.48 -7.67 -3.29
N CYS A 257 13.43 -8.15 -2.60
CA CYS A 257 12.62 -7.31 -1.72
C CYS A 257 13.41 -6.93 -0.45
N GLY A 258 13.53 -5.63 -0.16
CA GLY A 258 14.20 -5.12 1.04
C GLY A 258 13.29 -5.08 2.28
N GLY A 259 13.85 -5.39 3.46
CA GLY A 259 13.07 -5.65 4.67
C GLY A 259 13.00 -4.54 5.72
N ASN A 260 13.57 -3.34 5.52
CA ASN A 260 13.58 -2.30 6.57
C ASN A 260 12.16 -1.89 6.98
N LEU A 261 11.31 -1.59 5.99
CA LEU A 261 9.90 -1.22 6.21
C LEU A 261 9.08 -2.38 6.80
N ILE A 262 9.46 -3.62 6.47
CA ILE A 262 8.87 -4.85 7.00
C ILE A 262 9.18 -5.00 8.51
N SER A 263 10.40 -4.69 8.92
CA SER A 263 10.79 -4.73 10.33
C SER A 263 10.22 -3.57 11.16
N GLY A 264 9.65 -2.55 10.52
CA GLY A 264 9.08 -1.37 11.17
C GLY A 264 10.12 -0.36 11.66
N TYR A 265 11.36 -0.44 11.18
CA TYR A 265 12.43 0.48 11.54
C TYR A 265 12.87 1.31 10.34
N SER A 266 13.00 2.61 10.56
CA SER A 266 13.59 3.53 9.58
C SER A 266 14.87 4.13 10.13
N HIS A 267 15.91 4.16 9.29
CA HIS A 267 17.12 4.92 9.58
C HIS A 267 16.87 6.39 9.24
N SER A 268 16.27 7.11 10.18
CA SER A 268 15.79 8.50 9.99
C SER A 268 16.51 9.52 10.87
N ARG A 269 17.71 9.19 11.35
CA ARG A 269 18.54 10.07 12.21
C ARG A 269 17.73 10.54 13.42
N ASP A 270 17.60 11.85 13.57
CA ASP A 270 16.94 12.53 14.70
C ASP A 270 15.41 12.62 14.53
N LEU A 271 14.86 12.15 13.40
CA LEU A 271 13.42 12.13 13.18
C LEU A 271 12.80 10.94 13.92
N ILE A 272 12.71 11.07 15.25
CA ILE A 272 12.23 10.02 16.17
C ILE A 272 10.81 9.53 15.86
N TYR A 273 10.01 10.33 15.15
CA TYR A 273 8.62 10.01 14.79
C TYR A 273 8.49 9.10 13.57
N VAL A 274 9.55 8.92 12.76
CA VAL A 274 9.44 8.18 11.49
C VAL A 274 9.24 6.69 11.73
N SER A 275 9.91 6.08 12.70
CA SER A 275 9.68 4.67 13.04
C SER A 275 8.25 4.42 13.54
N PRO A 276 7.68 5.24 14.47
CA PRO A 276 6.26 5.20 14.78
C PRO A 276 5.33 5.34 13.56
N LEU A 277 5.61 6.26 12.64
CA LEU A 277 4.83 6.44 11.42
C LEU A 277 4.89 5.21 10.50
N VAL A 278 6.09 4.66 10.29
CA VAL A 278 6.32 3.44 9.51
C VAL A 278 5.54 2.29 10.15
N LYS A 279 5.60 2.11 11.47
CA LYS A 279 4.82 1.07 12.16
C LYS A 279 3.30 1.29 12.09
N GLY A 280 2.86 2.54 12.03
CA GLY A 280 1.44 2.87 11.84
C GLY A 280 0.92 2.52 10.44
N TYR A 281 1.77 2.63 9.41
CA TYR A 281 1.39 2.33 8.03
C TYR A 281 1.67 0.87 7.63
N PHE A 282 2.86 0.36 7.94
CA PHE A 282 3.29 -1.02 7.65
C PHE A 282 2.78 -1.98 8.73
N THR A 283 1.46 -2.09 8.80
CA THR A 283 0.80 -3.16 9.55
C THR A 283 1.21 -4.52 8.98
N ASP A 284 1.03 -5.59 9.77
CA ASP A 284 1.27 -6.95 9.29
C ASP A 284 0.63 -7.23 7.93
N ASP A 285 -0.61 -6.78 7.74
CA ASP A 285 -1.37 -7.04 6.52
C ASP A 285 -0.83 -6.24 5.35
N LYS A 286 -0.38 -4.99 5.58
CA LYS A 286 0.26 -4.19 4.54
C LYS A 286 1.61 -4.77 4.12
N VAL A 287 2.37 -5.32 5.06
CA VAL A 287 3.60 -6.04 4.73
C VAL A 287 3.30 -7.30 3.93
N ILE A 288 2.32 -8.10 4.35
CA ILE A 288 1.92 -9.31 3.62
C ILE A 288 1.44 -8.98 2.21
N GLU A 289 0.64 -7.93 2.04
CA GLU A 289 0.24 -7.40 0.73
C GLU A 289 1.46 -7.06 -0.14
N THR A 290 2.47 -6.41 0.44
CA THR A 290 3.71 -6.06 -0.26
C THR A 290 4.48 -7.32 -0.71
N LEU A 291 4.60 -8.33 0.16
CA LEU A 291 5.26 -9.60 -0.18
C LEU A 291 4.50 -10.36 -1.28
N ASN A 292 3.17 -10.41 -1.20
CA ASN A 292 2.34 -11.01 -2.24
C ASN A 292 2.49 -10.28 -3.59
N LEU A 293 2.60 -8.95 -3.57
CA LEU A 293 2.84 -8.15 -4.77
C LEU A 293 4.22 -8.45 -5.36
N CYS A 294 5.26 -8.58 -4.52
CA CYS A 294 6.58 -9.03 -4.95
C CYS A 294 6.50 -10.39 -5.67
N GLU A 295 5.84 -11.38 -5.07
CA GLU A 295 5.64 -12.70 -5.69
C GLU A 295 4.92 -12.61 -7.04
N ALA A 296 3.87 -11.80 -7.11
CA ALA A 296 3.11 -11.59 -8.34
C ALA A 296 3.95 -10.94 -9.46
N CYS A 297 4.92 -10.10 -9.10
CA CYS A 297 5.90 -9.51 -10.02
C CYS A 297 7.05 -10.48 -10.40
N GLY A 298 7.08 -11.69 -9.83
CA GLY A 298 8.16 -12.66 -10.04
C GLY A 298 9.40 -12.43 -9.16
N ILE A 299 9.32 -11.55 -8.15
CA ILE A 299 10.35 -11.45 -7.11
C ILE A 299 10.16 -12.62 -6.16
N ASN A 300 11.17 -13.47 -6.04
CA ASN A 300 11.07 -14.72 -5.29
C ASN A 300 11.87 -14.71 -3.97
N THR A 301 12.60 -13.64 -3.67
CA THR A 301 13.47 -13.53 -2.50
C THR A 301 13.30 -12.18 -1.80
N ALA A 302 13.30 -12.21 -0.46
CA ALA A 302 13.34 -11.05 0.40
C ALA A 302 14.55 -11.11 1.36
N ILE A 303 15.17 -9.96 1.61
CA ILE A 303 16.19 -9.77 2.64
C ILE A 303 15.59 -9.00 3.80
N ILE A 304 15.43 -9.67 4.95
CA ILE A 304 14.79 -9.11 6.14
C ILE A 304 15.63 -9.47 7.37
N ARG A 305 15.74 -8.55 8.32
CA ARG A 305 16.46 -8.75 9.58
C ARG A 305 15.77 -9.73 10.52
N VAL A 306 16.57 -10.35 11.38
CA VAL A 306 16.06 -11.16 12.49
C VAL A 306 15.66 -10.24 13.65
N ASP A 307 14.41 -10.37 14.08
CA ASP A 307 13.87 -9.86 15.34
C ASP A 307 12.50 -10.50 15.59
N ASN A 308 11.96 -10.30 16.81
CA ASN A 308 10.68 -10.90 17.20
C ASN A 308 9.50 -10.50 16.29
N ASN A 309 9.52 -9.29 15.72
CA ASN A 309 8.47 -8.86 14.82
C ASN A 309 8.57 -9.59 13.47
N THR A 310 9.76 -9.67 12.88
CA THR A 310 10.00 -10.42 11.65
C THR A 310 9.62 -11.88 11.81
N LEU A 311 10.05 -12.56 12.89
CA LEU A 311 9.77 -13.98 13.10
C LEU A 311 8.25 -14.26 13.17
N ARG A 312 7.52 -13.43 13.94
CA ARG A 312 6.06 -13.50 14.03
C ARG A 312 5.39 -13.24 12.68
N LEU A 313 5.89 -12.27 11.91
CA LEU A 313 5.33 -11.88 10.63
C LEU A 313 5.56 -12.93 9.54
N ILE A 314 6.77 -13.48 9.44
CA ILE A 314 7.09 -14.58 8.51
C ILE A 314 6.18 -15.77 8.81
N LYS A 315 6.00 -16.13 10.08
CA LYS A 315 5.06 -17.19 10.47
C LYS A 315 3.63 -16.90 9.99
N LYS A 316 3.13 -15.68 10.21
CA LYS A 316 1.79 -15.25 9.75
C LYS A 316 1.67 -15.30 8.22
N TYR A 317 2.67 -14.82 7.50
CA TYR A 317 2.73 -14.80 6.05
C TYR A 317 2.75 -16.22 5.45
N ARG A 318 3.55 -17.14 6.03
CA ARG A 318 3.56 -18.55 5.63
C ARG A 318 2.22 -19.24 5.86
N HIS A 319 1.55 -18.97 6.98
CA HIS A 319 0.20 -19.50 7.24
C HIS A 319 -0.83 -19.02 6.20
N ARG A 320 -0.59 -17.87 5.55
CA ARG A 320 -1.42 -17.37 4.44
C ARG A 320 -0.99 -17.89 3.06
N GLY A 321 -0.07 -18.86 3.01
CA GLY A 321 0.36 -19.52 1.77
C GLY A 321 1.49 -18.80 1.02
N GLY A 322 2.08 -17.75 1.59
CA GLY A 322 3.16 -16.98 0.96
C GLY A 322 4.47 -17.77 0.81
N LYS A 323 5.14 -17.64 -0.34
CA LYS A 323 6.27 -18.52 -0.74
C LYS A 323 7.60 -17.82 -0.92
N ILE A 324 7.68 -16.49 -0.76
CA ILE A 324 8.93 -15.76 -0.98
C ILE A 324 10.06 -16.32 -0.10
N GLN A 325 11.23 -16.56 -0.68
CA GLN A 325 12.43 -17.00 0.03
C GLN A 325 12.89 -15.90 0.99
N TRP A 326 13.44 -16.29 2.15
CA TRP A 326 13.96 -15.34 3.13
C TRP A 326 15.46 -15.55 3.33
N ILE A 327 16.25 -14.51 3.05
CA ILE A 327 17.66 -14.41 3.44
C ILE A 327 17.75 -13.47 4.64
N ALA A 328 18.22 -13.98 5.78
CA ALA A 328 18.16 -13.31 7.06
C ALA A 328 19.41 -12.45 7.35
N GLN A 329 19.21 -11.17 7.67
CA GLN A 329 20.28 -10.35 8.23
C GLN A 329 20.45 -10.67 9.72
N CYS A 330 21.63 -11.15 10.09
CA CYS A 330 21.97 -11.53 11.46
C CYS A 330 22.94 -10.52 12.05
N LYS A 331 22.64 -10.03 13.26
CA LYS A 331 23.55 -9.21 14.06
C LYS A 331 24.27 -10.12 15.05
N ILE A 332 25.58 -9.95 15.16
CA ILE A 332 26.42 -10.72 16.09
C ILE A 332 27.14 -9.80 17.07
N THR A 333 27.56 -10.39 18.18
CA THR A 333 28.42 -9.79 19.20
C THR A 333 29.49 -10.82 19.59
N GLU A 334 30.48 -10.43 20.39
CA GLU A 334 31.46 -11.38 20.91
C GLU A 334 30.86 -12.47 21.80
N ASN A 335 29.82 -12.12 22.56
CA ASN A 335 29.17 -13.03 23.50
C ASN A 335 28.08 -13.89 22.83
N ASP A 336 27.56 -13.45 21.69
CA ASP A 336 26.54 -14.17 20.95
C ASP A 336 26.65 -13.89 19.45
N PHE A 337 27.06 -14.92 18.71
CA PHE A 337 27.17 -14.92 17.26
C PHE A 337 26.31 -16.00 16.59
N THR A 338 25.41 -16.64 17.36
CA THR A 338 24.67 -17.83 16.88
C THR A 338 23.16 -17.67 16.94
N SER A 339 22.63 -16.90 17.90
CA SER A 339 21.17 -16.85 18.17
C SER A 339 20.35 -16.38 16.98
N ASP A 340 20.77 -15.29 16.31
CA ASP A 340 20.04 -14.76 15.14
C ASP A 340 19.98 -15.78 14.00
N ALA A 341 21.13 -16.40 13.67
CA ALA A 341 21.20 -17.42 12.63
C ALA A 341 20.34 -18.64 12.96
N ASN A 342 20.37 -19.07 14.24
CA ASN A 342 19.55 -20.18 14.69
C ASN A 342 18.06 -19.88 14.54
N ALA A 343 17.62 -18.73 15.08
CA ALA A 343 16.23 -18.30 15.03
C ALA A 343 15.73 -18.14 13.59
N ALA A 344 16.56 -17.58 12.69
CA ALA A 344 16.23 -17.45 11.27
C ALA A 344 15.97 -18.80 10.60
N VAL A 345 16.90 -19.75 10.75
CA VAL A 345 16.79 -21.07 10.12
C VAL A 345 15.63 -21.87 10.70
N ASP A 346 15.42 -21.81 12.02
CA ASP A 346 14.29 -22.47 12.69
C ASP A 346 12.93 -21.94 12.20
N HIS A 347 12.89 -20.73 11.64
CA HIS A 347 11.70 -20.11 11.05
C HIS A 347 11.69 -20.14 9.50
N GLY A 348 12.55 -20.95 8.89
CA GLY A 348 12.52 -21.22 7.46
C GLY A 348 13.26 -20.21 6.58
N ALA A 349 14.26 -19.51 7.12
CA ALA A 349 15.23 -18.80 6.28
C ALA A 349 16.03 -19.79 5.43
N VAL A 350 16.24 -19.46 4.15
CA VAL A 350 17.03 -20.27 3.20
C VAL A 350 18.49 -19.81 3.10
N GLY A 351 18.80 -18.69 3.72
CA GLY A 351 20.15 -18.15 3.86
C GLY A 351 20.21 -17.16 5.00
N ALA A 352 21.40 -16.89 5.49
CA ALA A 352 21.68 -15.85 6.48
C ALA A 352 22.99 -15.15 6.17
N TYR A 353 23.13 -13.89 6.58
CA TYR A 353 24.36 -13.14 6.40
C TYR A 353 24.68 -12.26 7.60
N LEU A 354 25.97 -11.97 7.78
CA LEU A 354 26.46 -11.09 8.83
C LEU A 354 26.21 -9.62 8.45
N HIS A 355 25.56 -8.86 9.35
CA HIS A 355 25.18 -7.46 9.13
C HIS A 355 26.36 -6.55 8.79
N GLY A 356 26.20 -5.69 7.77
CA GLY A 356 27.27 -4.88 7.20
C GLY A 356 28.01 -4.00 8.21
N GLY A 357 27.28 -3.19 8.99
CA GLY A 357 27.91 -2.32 9.98
C GLY A 357 28.66 -3.09 11.08
N VAL A 358 28.20 -4.29 11.41
CA VAL A 358 28.88 -5.15 12.39
C VAL A 358 30.16 -5.72 11.79
N CYS A 359 30.14 -6.14 10.52
CA CYS A 359 31.35 -6.57 9.84
C CYS A 359 32.38 -5.44 9.73
N ASP A 360 31.93 -4.22 9.42
CA ASP A 360 32.79 -3.02 9.37
C ASP A 360 33.48 -2.80 10.74
N GLU A 361 32.71 -2.77 11.83
CA GLU A 361 33.23 -2.62 13.20
C GLU A 361 34.21 -3.75 13.59
N MET A 362 33.87 -5.01 13.28
CA MET A 362 34.70 -6.16 13.68
C MET A 362 36.02 -6.22 12.91
N VAL A 363 36.03 -5.89 11.62
CA VAL A 363 37.28 -5.81 10.84
C VAL A 363 38.15 -4.66 11.34
N ALA A 364 37.57 -3.49 11.60
CA ALA A 364 38.30 -2.36 12.17
C ALA A 364 38.91 -2.69 13.54
N ALA A 365 38.23 -3.51 14.35
CA ALA A 365 38.70 -3.99 15.64
C ALA A 365 39.65 -5.21 15.57
N GLY A 366 40.02 -5.68 14.37
CA GLY A 366 40.89 -6.87 14.19
C GLY A 366 40.24 -8.21 14.55
N LYS A 367 38.90 -8.27 14.63
CA LYS A 367 38.11 -9.43 15.08
C LYS A 367 37.62 -10.31 13.93
N LEU A 368 38.47 -10.54 12.93
CA LEU A 368 38.11 -11.33 11.74
C LEU A 368 37.78 -12.79 12.08
N GLU A 369 38.42 -13.35 13.10
CA GLU A 369 38.15 -14.72 13.57
C GLU A 369 36.72 -14.90 14.08
N LEU A 370 36.13 -13.87 14.70
CA LEU A 370 34.73 -13.91 15.12
C LEU A 370 33.79 -13.98 13.92
N LEU A 371 34.08 -13.22 12.85
CA LEU A 371 33.33 -13.28 11.60
C LEU A 371 33.45 -14.67 10.95
N ALA A 372 34.64 -15.27 10.96
CA ALA A 372 34.87 -16.61 10.45
C ALA A 372 34.04 -17.66 11.21
N ARG A 373 34.05 -17.60 12.54
CA ARG A 373 33.25 -18.50 13.40
C ARG A 373 31.74 -18.33 13.17
N ALA A 374 31.26 -17.10 13.08
CA ALA A 374 29.84 -16.82 12.83
C ALA A 374 29.40 -17.30 11.44
N LEU A 375 30.21 -17.06 10.41
CA LEU A 375 29.95 -17.54 9.06
C LEU A 375 29.95 -19.07 8.99
N ASN A 376 30.91 -19.73 9.65
CA ASN A 376 30.95 -21.19 9.73
C ASN A 376 29.73 -21.76 10.46
N HIS A 377 29.27 -21.11 11.52
CA HIS A 377 28.04 -21.50 12.21
C HIS A 377 26.83 -21.48 11.26
N ILE A 378 26.65 -20.42 10.47
CA ILE A 378 25.57 -20.38 9.46
C ILE A 378 25.67 -21.55 8.48
N LYS A 379 26.88 -21.86 7.97
CA LYS A 379 27.09 -23.00 7.06
C LYS A 379 26.71 -24.33 7.70
N THR A 380 27.03 -24.53 8.98
CA THR A 380 26.68 -25.78 9.70
C THR A 380 25.16 -25.99 9.83
N ARG A 381 24.37 -24.91 9.72
CA ARG A 381 22.91 -24.96 9.68
C ARG A 381 22.34 -25.38 8.32
N GLY A 382 23.19 -25.59 7.31
CA GLY A 382 22.81 -26.11 5.99
C GLY A 382 22.12 -25.08 5.07
N VAL A 383 22.30 -23.78 5.33
CA VAL A 383 21.74 -22.68 4.54
C VAL A 383 22.86 -21.83 3.94
N LEU A 384 22.55 -20.98 2.95
CA LEU A 384 23.54 -20.06 2.38
C LEU A 384 24.09 -19.11 3.46
N ALA A 385 25.40 -18.92 3.46
CA ALA A 385 26.12 -18.09 4.42
C ALA A 385 26.77 -16.90 3.72
N GLY A 386 26.27 -15.69 3.95
CA GLY A 386 26.77 -14.46 3.34
C GLY A 386 27.49 -13.53 4.32
N MET A 387 28.14 -12.51 3.76
CA MET A 387 28.69 -11.40 4.53
C MET A 387 28.35 -10.08 3.86
N ALA A 388 27.85 -9.12 4.64
CA ALA A 388 27.65 -7.75 4.15
C ALA A 388 28.75 -6.81 4.62
N ALA A 389 28.91 -5.69 3.91
CA ALA A 389 29.77 -4.58 4.32
C ALA A 389 29.28 -3.26 3.75
N HIS A 390 29.61 -2.14 4.40
CA HIS A 390 29.59 -0.82 3.75
C HIS A 390 30.98 -0.49 3.21
N GLN A 391 32.03 -0.91 3.92
CA GLN A 391 33.42 -0.66 3.56
C GLN A 391 33.97 -1.82 2.71
N LEU A 392 34.53 -1.50 1.54
CA LEU A 392 35.15 -2.51 0.67
C LEU A 392 36.29 -3.29 1.37
N GLN A 393 36.95 -2.66 2.35
CA GLN A 393 38.05 -3.24 3.13
C GLN A 393 37.65 -4.53 3.84
N VAL A 394 36.39 -4.64 4.29
CA VAL A 394 35.87 -5.85 4.94
C VAL A 394 35.94 -7.05 3.99
N ILE A 395 35.55 -6.84 2.73
CA ILE A 395 35.50 -7.90 1.73
C ILE A 395 36.92 -8.29 1.29
N ILE A 396 37.81 -7.31 1.12
CA ILE A 396 39.23 -7.56 0.87
C ILE A 396 39.85 -8.39 2.01
N ALA A 397 39.57 -8.03 3.26
CA ALA A 397 40.06 -8.78 4.42
C ALA A 397 39.51 -10.21 4.46
N ALA A 398 38.21 -10.39 4.17
CA ALA A 398 37.56 -11.69 4.13
C ALA A 398 38.14 -12.61 3.03
N GLU A 399 38.37 -12.08 1.82
CA GLU A 399 39.01 -12.84 0.73
C GLU A 399 40.47 -13.19 1.06
N ARG A 400 41.25 -12.25 1.59
CA ARG A 400 42.66 -12.49 1.98
C ARG A 400 42.81 -13.56 3.04
N ALA A 401 41.91 -13.59 4.01
CA ALA A 401 41.91 -14.58 5.09
C ALA A 401 41.16 -15.87 4.74
N GLY A 402 40.57 -15.97 3.54
CA GLY A 402 39.92 -17.19 3.08
C GLY A 402 38.61 -17.55 3.80
N LEU A 403 37.84 -16.57 4.29
CA LEU A 403 36.58 -16.82 5.02
C LEU A 403 35.52 -17.54 4.17
N ASN A 404 35.60 -17.40 2.85
CA ASN A 404 34.79 -18.13 1.87
C ASN A 404 33.26 -18.07 2.07
N PRO A 405 32.61 -16.90 2.21
CA PRO A 405 31.15 -16.84 2.19
C PRO A 405 30.59 -17.30 0.83
N ASP A 406 29.33 -17.72 0.80
CA ASP A 406 28.63 -18.13 -0.42
C ASP A 406 28.25 -16.94 -1.30
N PHE A 407 28.11 -15.75 -0.70
CA PHE A 407 27.88 -14.49 -1.40
C PHE A 407 28.32 -13.29 -0.55
N TYR A 408 28.56 -12.15 -1.22
CA TYR A 408 28.75 -10.86 -0.57
C TYR A 408 27.56 -9.95 -0.79
N MET A 409 27.28 -9.08 0.18
CA MET A 409 26.32 -7.99 0.05
C MET A 409 27.00 -6.65 0.30
N LYS A 410 27.06 -5.79 -0.71
CA LYS A 410 27.86 -4.56 -0.66
C LYS A 410 27.02 -3.39 -1.14
N THR A 411 27.17 -2.24 -0.48
CA THR A 411 26.60 -1.02 -1.04
C THR A 411 27.17 -0.83 -2.44
N LEU A 412 26.36 -0.38 -3.40
CA LEU A 412 26.87 -0.04 -4.73
C LEU A 412 25.89 0.92 -5.39
N ASN A 413 26.36 2.13 -5.67
CA ASN A 413 25.66 3.14 -6.46
C ASN A 413 26.68 4.11 -7.06
N SER A 414 26.26 4.97 -7.97
CA SER A 414 27.17 5.85 -8.73
C SER A 414 27.82 6.97 -7.91
N GLY A 415 27.35 7.22 -6.68
CA GLY A 415 27.69 8.41 -5.92
C GLY A 415 27.23 9.72 -6.56
N ASN A 416 26.43 9.67 -7.64
CA ASN A 416 26.00 10.85 -8.38
C ASN A 416 24.68 11.40 -7.81
N TYR A 417 24.74 11.95 -6.60
CA TYR A 417 23.60 12.64 -5.99
C TYR A 417 24.09 13.77 -5.11
N TRP A 418 23.27 14.82 -4.98
CA TRP A 418 23.65 16.09 -4.34
C TRP A 418 24.32 15.90 -2.98
N THR A 419 23.75 15.03 -2.14
CA THR A 419 24.23 14.83 -0.77
C THR A 419 25.51 14.00 -0.66
N ALA A 420 25.95 13.32 -1.74
CA ALA A 420 27.24 12.63 -1.78
C ALA A 420 28.43 13.59 -1.86
N GLY A 421 28.18 14.86 -2.23
CA GLY A 421 29.23 15.86 -2.40
C GLY A 421 30.11 15.60 -3.64
N PRO A 422 31.17 16.41 -3.81
CA PRO A 422 32.05 16.32 -4.96
C PRO A 422 32.93 15.07 -4.91
N LYS A 423 33.22 14.51 -6.08
CA LYS A 423 34.20 13.43 -6.25
C LYS A 423 35.61 13.97 -6.08
N LEU A 424 36.49 13.16 -5.49
CA LEU A 424 37.91 13.48 -5.42
C LEU A 424 38.50 13.49 -6.84
N PRO A 425 39.32 14.50 -7.20
CA PRO A 425 39.96 14.55 -8.50
C PRO A 425 40.88 13.34 -8.67
N LYS A 426 40.71 12.60 -9.77
CA LYS A 426 41.57 11.49 -10.17
C LYS A 426 42.09 11.75 -11.59
N PRO A 427 43.32 11.32 -11.93
CA PRO A 427 43.83 11.41 -13.30
C PRO A 427 42.90 10.74 -14.32
N ASP A 428 42.93 11.21 -15.58
CA ASP A 428 42.03 10.76 -16.66
C ASP A 428 42.08 9.25 -16.98
N HIS A 429 43.13 8.56 -16.53
CA HIS A 429 43.34 7.12 -16.69
C HIS A 429 43.48 6.37 -15.37
N TRP A 430 43.00 6.95 -14.27
CA TRP A 430 43.04 6.28 -12.98
C TRP A 430 42.18 5.01 -13.00
N VAL A 431 42.81 3.88 -12.66
CA VAL A 431 42.15 2.58 -12.49
C VAL A 431 42.42 2.12 -11.05
N PRO A 432 41.39 1.68 -10.31
CA PRO A 432 41.58 1.09 -8.98
C PRO A 432 42.55 -0.09 -8.97
N GLU A 433 43.36 -0.20 -7.91
CA GLU A 433 44.04 -1.46 -7.61
C GLU A 433 43.07 -2.39 -6.85
N PRO A 434 42.73 -3.59 -7.37
CA PRO A 434 41.70 -4.44 -6.77
C PRO A 434 41.95 -4.75 -5.29
N HIS A 435 43.20 -4.92 -4.89
CA HIS A 435 43.56 -5.38 -3.55
C HIS A 435 44.02 -4.26 -2.60
N ARG A 436 43.96 -3.00 -3.03
CA ARG A 436 44.41 -1.88 -2.21
C ARG A 436 43.43 -0.72 -2.31
N ILE A 437 42.74 -0.46 -1.21
CA ILE A 437 41.99 0.79 -1.04
C ILE A 437 43.01 1.84 -0.62
N VAL A 438 43.19 2.85 -1.46
CA VAL A 438 44.17 3.91 -1.20
C VAL A 438 43.48 5.05 -0.44
N GLU A 439 42.36 5.54 -0.97
CA GLU A 439 41.53 6.61 -0.39
C GLU A 439 40.08 6.46 -0.89
N PRO A 440 39.09 7.03 -0.17
CA PRO A 440 37.74 7.24 -0.69
C PRO A 440 37.73 7.95 -2.05
N GLU A 441 36.61 7.86 -2.78
CA GLU A 441 36.39 8.50 -4.08
C GLU A 441 35.60 9.82 -3.96
N LEU A 442 35.14 10.16 -2.75
CA LEU A 442 34.36 11.35 -2.42
C LEU A 442 35.15 12.24 -1.46
N LEU A 443 34.99 13.57 -1.59
CA LEU A 443 35.77 14.55 -0.82
C LEU A 443 35.47 14.50 0.68
N ASP A 444 34.22 14.28 1.05
CA ASP A 444 33.75 14.22 2.43
C ASP A 444 33.04 12.88 2.69
N PRO A 445 33.81 11.80 2.87
CA PRO A 445 33.29 10.43 2.90
C PRO A 445 32.57 10.08 4.21
N ASP A 446 32.71 10.89 5.25
CA ASP A 446 32.20 10.62 6.60
C ASP A 446 30.77 11.13 6.82
N GLN A 447 30.14 11.67 5.77
CA GLN A 447 28.76 12.11 5.80
C GLN A 447 27.80 10.92 5.89
N ASP A 448 26.85 10.98 6.82
CA ASP A 448 25.96 9.88 7.18
C ASP A 448 24.86 9.57 6.13
N ASN A 449 24.74 10.38 5.09
CA ASN A 449 23.93 10.15 3.88
C ASN A 449 24.73 9.49 2.74
N ILE A 450 25.98 9.10 2.98
CA ILE A 450 26.81 8.45 1.97
C ILE A 450 26.98 6.99 2.34
N TRP A 451 26.49 6.11 1.47
CA TRP A 451 26.55 4.67 1.70
C TRP A 451 27.56 3.98 0.78
N GLU A 452 28.05 4.65 -0.25
CA GLU A 452 29.08 4.14 -1.16
C GLU A 452 30.13 5.22 -1.41
N VAL A 453 31.31 5.02 -0.84
CA VAL A 453 32.45 5.95 -0.91
C VAL A 453 33.53 5.48 -1.87
N THR A 454 33.42 4.27 -2.41
CA THR A 454 34.42 3.59 -3.24
C THR A 454 33.79 2.84 -4.43
N PRO A 455 32.89 3.46 -5.21
CA PRO A 455 32.13 2.73 -6.22
C PRO A 455 33.03 2.12 -7.31
N ARG A 456 34.02 2.87 -7.85
CA ARG A 456 34.92 2.33 -8.89
C ARG A 456 35.82 1.23 -8.33
N GLN A 457 36.38 1.42 -7.13
CA GLN A 457 37.20 0.40 -6.47
C GLN A 457 36.40 -0.88 -6.19
N THR A 458 35.14 -0.73 -5.75
CA THR A 458 34.25 -1.87 -5.49
C THR A 458 34.02 -2.66 -6.77
N ILE A 459 33.67 -1.99 -7.87
CA ILE A 459 33.45 -2.63 -9.18
C ILE A 459 34.71 -3.35 -9.66
N GLU A 460 35.87 -2.72 -9.54
CA GLU A 460 37.12 -3.34 -9.98
C GLU A 460 37.48 -4.56 -9.14
N PHE A 461 37.30 -4.50 -7.82
CA PHE A 461 37.52 -5.66 -6.96
C PHE A 461 36.52 -6.79 -7.22
N MET A 462 35.25 -6.47 -7.50
CA MET A 462 34.21 -7.46 -7.85
C MET A 462 34.66 -8.35 -9.02
N LYS A 463 35.35 -7.80 -10.03
CA LYS A 463 35.88 -8.58 -11.18
C LYS A 463 36.87 -9.67 -10.76
N SER A 464 37.58 -9.49 -9.64
CA SER A 464 38.54 -10.47 -9.11
C SER A 464 37.89 -11.58 -8.27
N VAL A 465 36.62 -11.40 -7.88
CA VAL A 465 35.91 -12.31 -6.96
C VAL A 465 34.84 -13.10 -7.71
N LYS A 466 34.98 -14.43 -7.74
CA LYS A 466 34.04 -15.33 -8.43
C LYS A 466 32.71 -15.55 -7.68
N LYS A 467 32.64 -15.15 -6.41
CA LYS A 467 31.46 -15.32 -5.56
C LYS A 467 30.34 -14.35 -6.00
N PRO A 468 29.06 -14.75 -5.95
CA PRO A 468 27.95 -13.85 -6.22
C PRO A 468 27.92 -12.62 -5.31
N TRP A 469 27.39 -11.52 -5.84
CA TRP A 469 27.23 -10.25 -5.14
C TRP A 469 25.76 -9.84 -5.10
N ILE A 470 25.37 -9.17 -4.01
CA ILE A 470 24.07 -8.52 -3.86
C ILE A 470 24.32 -7.04 -3.58
N ALA A 471 23.96 -6.18 -4.52
CA ALA A 471 24.04 -4.73 -4.31
C ALA A 471 22.90 -4.23 -3.43
N TYR A 472 23.19 -3.32 -2.50
CA TYR A 472 22.17 -2.57 -1.75
C TYR A 472 22.48 -1.07 -1.72
N LYS A 473 21.51 -0.26 -1.29
CA LYS A 473 21.56 1.21 -1.40
C LYS A 473 21.76 1.69 -2.85
N VAL A 474 21.31 0.89 -3.82
CA VAL A 474 21.41 1.15 -5.26
C VAL A 474 20.87 2.52 -5.67
N LEU A 475 19.78 2.95 -5.02
CA LEU A 475 19.12 4.21 -5.32
C LEU A 475 19.54 5.38 -4.41
N GLY A 476 20.56 5.21 -3.55
CA GLY A 476 20.98 6.27 -2.63
C GLY A 476 19.84 6.80 -1.75
N ALA A 477 19.02 5.91 -1.20
CA ALA A 477 17.79 6.26 -0.45
C ALA A 477 16.77 7.10 -1.24
N GLY A 478 16.72 6.93 -2.57
CA GLY A 478 15.83 7.64 -3.47
C GLY A 478 16.47 8.85 -4.15
N ALA A 479 17.73 9.18 -3.81
CA ALA A 479 18.46 10.27 -4.43
C ALA A 479 18.93 9.96 -5.87
N ILE A 480 18.98 8.68 -6.26
CA ILE A 480 19.29 8.24 -7.62
C ILE A 480 18.03 7.63 -8.24
N HIS A 481 17.68 8.10 -9.44
CA HIS A 481 16.51 7.61 -10.16
C HIS A 481 16.66 6.11 -10.51
N PRO A 482 15.60 5.28 -10.44
CA PRO A 482 15.69 3.85 -10.78
C PRO A 482 16.23 3.55 -12.19
N GLY A 483 15.93 4.42 -13.15
CA GLY A 483 16.43 4.33 -14.53
C GLY A 483 17.94 4.56 -14.68
N GLU A 484 18.61 5.05 -13.64
CA GLU A 484 20.07 5.20 -13.59
C GLU A 484 20.70 4.18 -12.65
N GLY A 485 20.15 4.03 -11.43
CA GLY A 485 20.72 3.17 -10.40
C GLY A 485 20.68 1.69 -10.75
N LEU A 486 19.59 1.19 -11.34
CA LEU A 486 19.47 -0.23 -11.68
C LEU A 486 20.40 -0.65 -12.83
N PRO A 487 20.46 0.05 -13.98
CA PRO A 487 21.45 -0.26 -15.02
C PRO A 487 22.87 -0.20 -14.49
N TYR A 488 23.20 0.82 -13.69
CA TYR A 488 24.54 1.00 -13.13
C TYR A 488 25.04 -0.24 -12.38
N VAL A 489 24.22 -0.85 -11.52
CA VAL A 489 24.67 -2.01 -10.74
C VAL A 489 24.71 -3.29 -11.59
N PHE A 490 23.75 -3.50 -12.49
CA PHE A 490 23.71 -4.71 -13.32
C PHE A 490 24.83 -4.73 -14.37
N GLU A 491 25.15 -3.60 -14.99
CA GLU A 491 26.24 -3.48 -15.96
C GLU A 491 27.62 -3.67 -15.32
N ASN A 492 27.72 -3.45 -14.00
CA ASN A 492 28.96 -3.55 -13.24
C ASN A 492 29.06 -4.83 -12.37
N GLY A 493 28.22 -5.84 -12.65
CA GLY A 493 28.40 -7.21 -12.15
C GLY A 493 27.65 -7.58 -10.87
N ALA A 494 26.73 -6.73 -10.39
CA ALA A 494 25.86 -7.05 -9.26
C ALA A 494 24.59 -7.86 -9.64
#